data_AF-A0A974WG79-F1
#
_entry.id   AF-A0A974WG79-F1
#
_cell.length_a   1.000
_cell.length_b   1.000
_cell.length_c   1.000
_cell.angle_alpha   90.00
_cell.angle_beta   90.00
_cell.angle_gamma   90.00
#
_symmetry.space_group_name_H-M   'P 1'
#
loop_
_entity.id
_entity.type
_entity.pdbx_description
1 polymer ?
#
loop_
_entity_poly.entity_id
_entity_poly.type
_entity_poly.pdbx_seq_one_letter_code
_entity_poly.pdbx_strand_id
1 'polypeptide(L)'
;MFRWILLVFTIVACNDMFAQQDFDKKVKSLLNNTVPQITSSELDTLLQKNPNLILLDTRSTEEYKVSKIASAKFIDYDDFEPQMVQGIDKDEQIVVYCSVGYRSEKIGEKLQEMGYNNVLNLYGGIFDWKNTDHVVINENQQPTDSVHTYNKNWSKYLNKGVKVYD
;
A
#
# COMPACT_ATOMS: atom_id res chain seq x y z
N MET A 1 -15.16 -28.56 45.34
CA MET A 1 -15.84 -28.30 44.06
C MET A 1 -14.81 -27.77 43.06
N PHE A 2 -14.25 -28.65 42.24
CA PHE A 2 -13.34 -28.25 41.16
C PHE A 2 -14.17 -27.77 39.96
N ARG A 3 -14.13 -26.45 39.67
CA ARG A 3 -14.66 -25.89 38.42
C ARG A 3 -13.57 -25.99 37.36
N TRP A 4 -13.71 -26.97 36.48
CA TRP A 4 -12.92 -27.07 35.26
C TRP A 4 -13.33 -25.93 34.33
N ILE A 5 -12.43 -24.95 34.14
CA ILE A 5 -12.57 -23.96 33.07
C ILE A 5 -12.03 -24.64 31.81
N LEU A 6 -12.95 -25.07 30.93
CA LEU A 6 -12.63 -25.47 29.57
C LEU A 6 -12.08 -24.25 28.83
N LEU A 7 -10.76 -24.18 28.69
CA LEU A 7 -10.07 -23.30 27.77
C LEU A 7 -10.41 -23.74 26.34
N VAL A 8 -11.43 -23.11 25.75
CA VAL A 8 -11.64 -23.17 24.31
C VAL A 8 -10.62 -22.22 23.67
N PHE A 9 -9.43 -22.73 23.39
CA PHE A 9 -8.48 -22.06 22.48
C PHE A 9 -9.09 -22.11 21.08
N THR A 10 -9.85 -21.07 20.74
CA THR A 10 -10.53 -20.91 19.46
C THR A 10 -9.54 -20.85 18.30
N ILE A 11 -9.87 -21.58 17.23
CA ILE A 11 -9.15 -21.86 15.98
C ILE A 11 -9.02 -20.60 15.08
N VAL A 12 -8.72 -19.42 15.64
CA VAL A 12 -8.74 -18.16 14.86
C VAL A 12 -7.46 -17.94 14.05
N ALA A 13 -6.31 -18.46 14.49
CA ALA A 13 -5.02 -18.18 13.87
C ALA A 13 -4.79 -18.79 12.46
N CYS A 14 -5.60 -19.77 12.04
CA CYS A 14 -5.37 -20.47 10.77
C CYS A 14 -5.90 -19.67 9.57
N ASN A 15 -7.05 -18.99 9.72
CA ASN A 15 -7.73 -18.33 8.61
C ASN A 15 -6.96 -17.11 8.09
N ASP A 16 -6.39 -16.31 8.99
CA ASP A 16 -5.60 -15.12 8.62
C ASP A 16 -4.33 -15.48 7.85
N MET A 17 -3.68 -16.58 8.23
CA MET A 17 -2.46 -17.05 7.58
C MET A 17 -2.73 -17.55 6.15
N PHE A 18 -3.85 -18.22 5.91
CA PHE A 18 -4.24 -18.65 4.55
C PHE A 18 -4.62 -17.48 3.64
N ALA A 19 -5.35 -16.49 4.16
CA ALA A 19 -5.73 -15.30 3.39
C ALA A 19 -4.51 -14.46 2.99
N GLN A 20 -3.55 -14.29 3.91
CA GLN A 20 -2.29 -13.60 3.61
C GLN A 20 -1.46 -14.38 2.57
N GLN A 21 -1.47 -15.72 2.62
CA GLN A 21 -0.77 -16.55 1.64
C GLN A 21 -1.37 -16.44 0.23
N ASP A 22 -2.70 -16.38 0.10
CA ASP A 22 -3.35 -16.19 -1.21
C ASP A 22 -3.08 -14.78 -1.77
N PHE A 23 -3.12 -13.76 -0.91
CA PHE A 23 -2.77 -12.39 -1.28
C PHE A 23 -1.32 -12.29 -1.77
N ASP A 24 -0.37 -12.82 -1.01
CA ASP A 24 1.06 -12.81 -1.37
C ASP A 24 1.32 -13.51 -2.72
N LYS A 25 0.72 -14.69 -2.93
CA LYS A 25 0.79 -15.38 -4.24
C LYS A 25 0.24 -14.51 -5.36
N LYS A 26 -0.87 -13.83 -5.13
CA LYS A 26 -1.49 -12.96 -6.13
C LYS A 26 -0.58 -11.76 -6.45
N VAL A 27 -0.05 -11.08 -5.44
CA VAL A 27 0.88 -9.96 -5.64
C VAL A 27 2.13 -10.41 -6.40
N LYS A 28 2.76 -11.52 -6.00
CA LYS A 28 3.92 -12.10 -6.71
C LYS A 28 3.66 -12.41 -8.18
N SER A 29 2.44 -12.83 -8.53
CA SER A 29 2.07 -13.10 -9.93
C SER A 29 1.92 -11.85 -10.79
N LEU A 30 1.81 -10.67 -10.18
CA LEU A 30 1.58 -9.39 -10.88
C LEU A 30 2.85 -8.57 -11.04
N LEU A 31 3.78 -8.69 -10.10
CA LEU A 31 4.99 -7.88 -10.05
C LEU A 31 6.12 -8.52 -10.86
N ASN A 32 6.80 -7.70 -11.66
CA ASN A 32 7.98 -8.11 -12.42
C ASN A 32 9.27 -8.00 -11.59
N ASN A 33 9.22 -7.32 -10.44
CA ASN A 33 10.35 -7.04 -9.55
C ASN A 33 11.48 -6.24 -10.23
N THR A 34 11.11 -5.35 -11.15
CA THR A 34 12.01 -4.43 -11.88
C THR A 34 12.42 -3.24 -11.02
N VAL A 35 11.55 -2.83 -10.09
CA VAL A 35 11.80 -1.79 -9.10
C VAL A 35 12.04 -2.45 -7.74
N PRO A 36 13.11 -2.09 -6.99
CA PRO A 36 13.32 -2.60 -5.64
C PRO A 36 12.11 -2.36 -4.75
N GLN A 37 11.84 -3.30 -3.85
CA GLN A 37 10.62 -3.29 -3.04
C GLN A 37 10.90 -2.91 -1.59
N ILE A 38 9.88 -2.33 -0.95
CA ILE A 38 9.83 -2.08 0.49
C ILE A 38 8.54 -2.66 1.05
N THR A 39 8.61 -3.24 2.25
CA THR A 39 7.43 -3.74 2.96
C THR A 39 6.70 -2.62 3.71
N SER A 40 5.44 -2.86 4.10
CA SER A 40 4.67 -1.91 4.90
C SER A 40 5.37 -1.50 6.20
N SER A 41 5.92 -2.46 6.94
CA SER A 41 6.62 -2.19 8.20
C SER A 41 7.95 -1.44 8.02
N GLU A 42 8.68 -1.73 6.94
CA GLU A 42 9.91 -0.98 6.60
C GLU A 42 9.57 0.46 6.20
N LEU A 43 8.51 0.66 5.41
CA LEU A 43 8.04 2.00 5.04
C LEU A 43 7.58 2.79 6.26
N ASP A 44 6.83 2.19 7.19
CA ASP A 44 6.41 2.85 8.43
C ASP A 44 7.62 3.32 9.26
N THR A 45 8.61 2.43 9.42
CA THR A 45 9.87 2.77 10.09
C THR A 45 10.61 3.90 9.36
N LEU A 46 10.59 3.89 8.03
CA LEU A 46 11.24 4.89 7.19
C LEU A 46 10.56 6.25 7.29
N LEU A 47 9.23 6.30 7.27
CA LEU A 47 8.43 7.52 7.44
C LEU A 47 8.69 8.19 8.79
N GLN A 48 8.91 7.40 9.86
CA GLN A 48 9.26 7.93 11.17
C GLN A 48 10.68 8.52 11.24
N LYS A 49 11.62 7.99 10.44
CA LYS A 49 13.04 8.38 10.45
C LYS A 49 13.37 9.48 9.45
N ASN A 50 12.68 9.49 8.31
CA ASN A 50 12.93 10.40 7.20
C ASN A 50 11.66 11.18 6.86
N PRO A 51 11.43 12.34 7.48
CA PRO A 51 10.27 13.18 7.17
C PRO A 51 10.32 13.79 5.75
N ASN A 52 11.46 13.72 5.07
CA ASN A 52 11.64 14.23 3.71
C ASN A 52 11.40 13.16 2.63
N LEU A 53 11.11 11.91 3.01
CA LEU A 53 10.77 10.84 2.08
C LEU A 53 9.65 11.29 1.13
N ILE A 54 9.85 11.07 -0.17
CA ILE A 54 8.81 11.33 -1.15
C ILE A 54 7.94 10.09 -1.28
N LEU A 55 6.70 10.16 -0.77
CA LEU A 55 5.71 9.10 -0.92
C LEU A 55 4.70 9.47 -2.01
N LEU A 56 4.55 8.61 -3.02
CA LEU A 56 3.68 8.83 -4.18
C LEU A 56 2.56 7.79 -4.22
N ASP A 57 1.31 8.25 -4.26
CA ASP A 57 0.12 7.42 -4.45
C ASP A 57 -0.31 7.46 -5.92
N THR A 58 -0.28 6.30 -6.58
CA THR A 58 -0.58 6.16 -8.00
C THR A 58 -1.91 5.48 -8.29
N ARG A 59 -2.84 5.56 -7.34
CA ARG A 59 -4.21 5.09 -7.54
C ARG A 59 -5.03 6.14 -8.31
N SER A 60 -6.30 5.85 -8.59
CA SER A 60 -7.20 6.85 -9.18
C SER A 60 -7.57 7.94 -8.17
N THR A 61 -8.17 9.02 -8.65
CA THR A 61 -8.68 10.10 -7.80
C THR A 61 -9.70 9.57 -6.78
N GLU A 62 -10.64 8.73 -7.18
CA GLU A 62 -11.68 8.12 -6.35
C GLU A 62 -11.06 7.27 -5.24
N GLU A 63 -10.04 6.49 -5.57
CA GLU A 63 -9.29 5.69 -4.61
C GLU A 63 -8.55 6.55 -3.57
N TYR A 64 -7.92 7.64 -4.03
CA TYR A 64 -7.16 8.57 -3.19
C TYR A 64 -8.07 9.36 -2.23
N LYS A 65 -9.28 9.72 -2.68
CA LYS A 65 -10.27 10.45 -1.87
C LYS A 65 -10.85 9.61 -0.74
N VAL A 66 -11.02 8.30 -0.93
CA VAL A 66 -11.49 7.42 0.16
C VAL A 66 -10.49 7.41 1.31
N SER A 67 -9.23 7.16 1.00
CA SER A 67 -8.14 7.23 1.96
C SER A 67 -6.78 7.19 1.28
N LYS A 68 -5.72 7.54 2.02
CA LYS A 68 -4.32 7.50 1.58
C LYS A 68 -3.39 7.24 2.77
N ILE A 69 -2.15 6.86 2.48
CA ILE A 69 -1.08 6.88 3.49
C ILE A 69 -0.75 8.35 3.79
N ALA A 70 -0.55 8.67 5.06
CA ALA A 70 -0.21 10.05 5.46
C ALA A 70 1.02 10.55 4.71
N SER A 71 1.05 11.84 4.36
CA SER A 71 2.08 12.52 3.54
C SER A 71 2.15 12.15 2.05
N ALA A 72 1.38 11.15 1.58
CA ALA A 72 1.41 10.74 0.18
C ALA A 72 0.92 11.85 -0.78
N LYS A 73 1.73 12.14 -1.80
CA LYS A 73 1.36 13.01 -2.93
C LYS A 73 0.65 12.17 -3.99
N PHE A 74 -0.45 12.71 -4.52
CA PHE A 74 -1.22 12.06 -5.57
C PHE A 74 -0.56 12.24 -6.93
N ILE A 75 -0.42 11.15 -7.69
CA ILE A 75 0.02 11.14 -9.09
C ILE A 75 -0.76 10.05 -9.81
N ASP A 76 -1.74 10.41 -10.65
CA ASP A 76 -2.55 9.40 -11.33
C ASP A 76 -1.67 8.51 -12.23
N TYR A 77 -1.91 7.20 -12.18
CA TYR A 77 -1.20 6.23 -12.99
C TYR A 77 -1.50 6.40 -14.49
N ASP A 78 -2.78 6.61 -14.82
CA ASP A 78 -3.24 6.65 -16.20
C ASP A 78 -2.86 7.98 -16.88
N ASP A 79 -2.75 9.06 -16.09
CA ASP A 79 -2.40 10.41 -16.55
C ASP A 79 -0.99 10.86 -16.10
N PHE A 80 -0.07 9.92 -15.87
CA PHE A 80 1.30 10.27 -15.44
C PHE A 80 2.05 11.11 -16.48
N GLU A 81 2.51 12.29 -16.06
CA GLU A 81 3.37 13.17 -16.85
C GLU A 81 4.70 13.46 -16.13
N PRO A 82 5.86 13.46 -16.84
CA PRO A 82 7.18 13.76 -16.25
C PRO A 82 7.26 15.05 -15.40
N GLN A 83 6.47 16.05 -15.76
CA GLN A 83 6.39 17.35 -15.11
C GLN A 83 5.89 17.24 -13.65
N MET A 84 5.08 16.22 -13.35
CA MET A 84 4.55 15.96 -12.00
C MET A 84 5.65 15.68 -10.97
N VAL A 85 6.85 15.28 -11.43
CA VAL A 85 8.00 14.98 -10.58
C VAL A 85 9.19 15.92 -10.79
N GLN A 86 9.08 16.94 -11.65
CA GLN A 86 10.19 17.80 -12.08
C GLN A 86 10.91 18.55 -10.94
N GLY A 87 10.27 18.73 -9.78
CA GLY A 87 10.86 19.35 -8.58
C GLY A 87 11.46 18.37 -7.57
N ILE A 88 11.48 17.07 -7.86
CA ILE A 88 12.11 16.05 -7.01
C ILE A 88 13.52 15.82 -7.54
N ASP A 89 14.52 15.96 -6.66
CA ASP A 89 15.91 15.69 -7.01
C ASP A 89 16.12 14.19 -7.32
N LYS A 90 17.06 13.89 -8.22
CA LYS A 90 17.24 12.52 -8.75
C LYS A 90 17.73 11.50 -7.72
N ASP A 91 18.35 11.97 -6.65
CA ASP A 91 18.89 11.16 -5.56
C ASP A 91 17.95 11.08 -4.35
N GLU A 92 16.84 11.83 -4.36
CA GLU A 92 15.84 11.77 -3.29
C GLU A 92 15.21 10.38 -3.21
N GLN A 93 14.92 9.96 -1.99
CA GLN A 93 14.28 8.67 -1.77
C GLN A 93 12.80 8.77 -2.10
N ILE A 94 12.37 7.97 -3.08
CA ILE A 94 10.99 7.91 -3.54
C ILE A 94 10.42 6.53 -3.23
N VAL A 95 9.28 6.50 -2.55
CA VAL A 95 8.46 5.29 -2.43
C VAL A 95 7.17 5.52 -3.19
N VAL A 96 6.84 4.59 -4.08
CA VAL A 96 5.63 4.64 -4.90
C VAL A 96 4.71 3.51 -4.48
N TYR A 97 3.41 3.76 -4.37
CA TYR A 97 2.43 2.73 -4.07
C TYR A 97 1.14 2.90 -4.86
N CYS A 98 0.46 1.77 -5.07
CA CYS A 98 -0.92 1.75 -5.53
C CYS A 98 -1.73 0.81 -4.62
N SER A 99 -2.84 0.22 -5.10
CA SER A 99 -3.65 -0.70 -4.29
C SER A 99 -2.88 -1.95 -3.84
N VAL A 100 -2.11 -2.57 -4.76
CA VAL A 100 -1.40 -3.85 -4.53
C VAL A 100 0.06 -3.89 -5.02
N GLY A 101 0.60 -2.77 -5.50
CA GLY A 101 1.99 -2.66 -6.00
C GLY A 101 2.16 -2.70 -7.53
N TYR A 102 1.13 -3.07 -8.30
CA TYR A 102 1.24 -3.25 -9.77
C TYR A 102 1.41 -1.94 -10.55
N ARG A 103 0.47 -0.99 -10.40
CA ARG A 103 0.54 0.32 -11.08
C ARG A 103 1.76 1.13 -10.62
N SER A 104 2.09 1.04 -9.34
CA SER A 104 3.25 1.73 -8.77
C SER A 104 4.58 1.17 -9.22
N GLU A 105 4.69 -0.13 -9.51
CA GLU A 105 5.88 -0.68 -10.18
C GLU A 105 6.10 -0.02 -11.54
N LYS A 106 5.03 0.17 -12.33
CA LYS A 106 5.09 0.81 -13.64
C LYS A 106 5.44 2.29 -13.58
N ILE A 107 4.97 3.02 -12.57
CA ILE A 107 5.46 4.39 -12.33
C ILE A 107 6.91 4.37 -11.86
N GLY A 108 7.30 3.43 -11.00
CA GLY A 108 8.67 3.29 -10.55
C GLY A 108 9.65 3.01 -11.70
N GLU A 109 9.28 2.17 -12.67
CA GLU A 109 10.04 1.93 -13.91
C GLU A 109 10.24 3.24 -14.68
N LYS A 110 9.16 4.01 -14.91
CA LYS A 110 9.25 5.32 -15.57
C LYS A 110 10.17 6.30 -14.81
N LEU A 111 10.11 6.31 -13.48
CA LEU A 111 11.00 7.15 -12.67
C LEU A 111 12.47 6.74 -12.83
N GLN A 112 12.77 5.44 -12.81
CA GLN A 112 14.13 4.94 -13.05
C GLN A 112 14.63 5.32 -14.45
N GLU A 113 13.78 5.20 -15.49
CA GLU A 113 14.10 5.64 -16.86
C GLU A 113 14.36 7.16 -16.94
N MET A 114 13.67 7.95 -16.12
CA MET A 114 13.90 9.38 -15.97
C MET A 114 15.16 9.73 -15.12
N GLY A 115 15.92 8.72 -14.67
CA GLY A 115 17.16 8.89 -13.93
C GLY A 115 17.00 9.07 -12.41
N TYR A 116 15.85 8.73 -11.83
CA TYR A 116 15.71 8.65 -10.37
C TYR A 116 16.40 7.40 -9.85
N ASN A 117 17.39 7.57 -8.96
CA ASN A 117 18.29 6.49 -8.56
C ASN A 117 17.82 5.73 -7.31
N ASN A 118 16.89 6.30 -6.55
CA ASN A 118 16.45 5.78 -5.26
C ASN A 118 14.92 5.61 -5.20
N VAL A 119 14.40 4.74 -6.09
CA VAL A 119 12.97 4.46 -6.23
C VAL A 119 12.65 3.08 -5.67
N LEU A 120 11.66 3.04 -4.77
CA LEU A 120 11.14 1.83 -4.14
C LEU A 120 9.65 1.66 -4.45
N ASN A 121 9.20 0.43 -4.68
CA ASN A 121 7.78 0.08 -4.81
C ASN A 121 7.27 -0.52 -3.50
N LEU A 122 6.17 -0.01 -2.95
CA LEU A 122 5.54 -0.60 -1.76
C LEU A 122 4.89 -1.94 -2.12
N TYR A 123 5.49 -3.02 -1.64
CA TYR A 123 4.99 -4.37 -1.87
C TYR A 123 3.60 -4.55 -1.26
N GLY A 124 2.64 -5.03 -2.05
CA GLY A 124 1.26 -5.22 -1.61
C GLY A 124 0.46 -3.93 -1.42
N GLY A 125 1.08 -2.76 -1.68
CA GLY A 125 0.41 -1.45 -1.73
C GLY A 125 -0.37 -1.09 -0.46
N ILE A 126 -1.38 -0.22 -0.62
CA ILE A 126 -2.21 0.22 0.52
C ILE A 126 -3.04 -0.93 1.13
N PHE A 127 -3.26 -2.02 0.40
CA PHE A 127 -3.94 -3.19 0.95
C PHE A 127 -3.09 -3.87 2.02
N ASP A 128 -1.82 -4.15 1.71
CA ASP A 128 -0.91 -4.73 2.69
C ASP A 128 -0.66 -3.77 3.85
N TRP A 129 -0.51 -2.47 3.56
CA TRP A 129 -0.38 -1.42 4.56
C TRP A 129 -1.50 -1.49 5.60
N LYS A 130 -2.76 -1.56 5.13
CA LYS A 130 -3.90 -1.65 6.04
C LYS A 130 -4.03 -3.03 6.69
N ASN A 131 -3.74 -4.12 5.98
CA ASN A 131 -3.76 -5.47 6.53
C ASN A 131 -2.73 -5.68 7.66
N THR A 132 -1.67 -4.88 7.67
CA THR A 132 -0.64 -4.84 8.71
C THR A 132 -0.91 -3.79 9.79
N ASP A 133 -2.18 -3.35 9.93
CA ASP A 133 -2.68 -2.42 10.95
C ASP A 133 -2.15 -0.98 10.88
N HIS A 134 -1.50 -0.59 9.79
CA HIS A 134 -1.03 0.78 9.64
C HIS A 134 -2.18 1.74 9.31
N VAL A 135 -2.01 3.00 9.75
CA VAL A 135 -3.05 4.04 9.64
C VAL A 135 -3.14 4.55 8.21
N VAL A 136 -4.36 4.74 7.73
CA VAL A 136 -4.69 5.54 6.54
C VAL A 136 -5.54 6.72 6.95
N ILE A 137 -5.48 7.80 6.18
CA ILE A 137 -6.21 9.05 6.44
C ILE A 137 -7.17 9.37 5.29
N ASN A 138 -8.30 10.00 5.61
CA ASN A 138 -9.24 10.52 4.61
C ASN A 138 -8.83 11.93 4.11
N GLU A 139 -9.67 12.52 3.24
CA GLU A 139 -9.45 13.89 2.72
C GLU A 139 -9.34 14.96 3.81
N ASN A 140 -10.01 14.77 4.95
CA ASN A 140 -9.97 15.67 6.10
C ASN A 140 -8.76 15.44 7.01
N GLN A 141 -7.78 14.64 6.55
CA GLN A 141 -6.57 14.27 7.28
C GLN A 141 -6.86 13.54 8.60
N GLN A 142 -8.03 12.91 8.72
CA GLN A 142 -8.42 12.13 9.90
C GLN A 142 -8.16 10.64 9.65
N PRO A 143 -7.73 9.88 10.67
CA PRO A 143 -7.66 8.43 10.58
C PRO A 143 -8.99 7.83 10.12
N THR A 144 -8.92 6.84 9.24
CA THR A 144 -10.08 6.10 8.76
C THR A 144 -9.75 4.63 8.59
N ASP A 145 -10.79 3.80 8.63
CA ASP A 145 -10.68 2.38 8.28
C ASP A 145 -11.06 2.11 6.82
N SER A 146 -11.65 3.08 6.13
CA SER A 146 -12.08 2.93 4.74
C SER A 146 -10.88 2.84 3.79
N VAL A 147 -10.89 1.86 2.90
CA VAL A 147 -9.92 1.72 1.80
C VAL A 147 -10.69 1.39 0.53
N HIS A 148 -10.43 2.14 -0.54
CA HIS A 148 -11.00 1.83 -1.84
C HIS A 148 -10.30 0.60 -2.43
N THR A 149 -11.07 -0.43 -2.74
CA THR A 149 -10.57 -1.73 -3.20
C THR A 149 -10.63 -1.90 -4.70
N TYR A 150 -10.79 -0.81 -5.46
CA TYR A 150 -10.94 -0.76 -6.93
C TYR A 150 -12.23 -1.41 -7.43
N ASN A 151 -12.46 -2.69 -7.14
CA ASN A 151 -13.72 -3.38 -7.41
C ASN A 151 -13.94 -4.54 -6.44
N LYS A 152 -15.15 -5.13 -6.50
CA LYS A 152 -15.56 -6.27 -5.67
C LYS A 152 -14.61 -7.47 -5.68
N ASN A 153 -13.95 -7.77 -6.80
CA ASN A 153 -13.06 -8.93 -6.93
C ASN A 153 -11.76 -8.75 -6.13
N TRP A 154 -11.26 -7.51 -6.06
CA TRP A 154 -10.09 -7.15 -5.27
C TRP A 154 -10.41 -6.99 -3.79
N SER A 155 -11.66 -6.65 -3.44
CA SER A 155 -12.11 -6.47 -2.06
C SER A 155 -11.85 -7.68 -1.16
N LYS A 156 -11.72 -8.90 -1.71
CA LYS A 156 -11.41 -10.10 -0.93
C LYS A 156 -9.99 -10.09 -0.33
N TYR A 157 -9.08 -9.29 -0.88
CA TYR A 157 -7.67 -9.20 -0.45
C TYR A 157 -7.44 -8.13 0.62
N LEU A 158 -8.42 -7.24 0.84
CA LEU A 158 -8.43 -6.38 2.01
C LEU A 158 -9.04 -7.17 3.18
N ASN A 159 -8.21 -7.58 4.12
CA ASN A 159 -8.62 -8.37 5.29
C ASN A 159 -8.96 -7.47 6.48
N LYS A 160 -8.39 -6.26 6.52
CA LYS A 160 -8.64 -5.27 7.57
C LYS A 160 -9.14 -3.95 6.99
N GLY A 161 -10.08 -3.31 7.68
CA GLY A 161 -10.70 -2.06 7.27
C GLY A 161 -12.04 -2.22 6.55
N VAL A 162 -12.63 -1.08 6.18
CA VAL A 162 -13.92 -0.98 5.50
C VAL A 162 -13.69 -0.91 3.99
N LYS A 163 -14.23 -1.89 3.26
CA LYS A 163 -14.08 -2.02 1.81
C LYS A 163 -15.00 -1.02 1.11
N VAL A 164 -14.43 -0.10 0.33
CA VAL A 164 -15.16 0.82 -0.54
C VAL A 164 -14.84 0.46 -1.98
N TYR A 165 -15.82 0.41 -2.87
CA TYR A 165 -15.62 0.17 -4.30
C TYR A 165 -16.85 0.64 -5.06
N ASP A 166 -16.67 0.92 -6.35
CA ASP A 166 -17.75 1.25 -7.29
C ASP A 166 -18.62 0.03 -7.65
#